data_AF-A0AAW1AKM8-F1
#
_entry.id   AF-A0AAW1AKM8-F1
#
_cell.length_a   1.000
_cell.length_b   1.000
_cell.length_c   1.000
_cell.angle_alpha   90.00
_cell.angle_beta   90.00
_cell.angle_gamma   90.00
#
_symmetry.space_group_name_H-M   'P 1'
#
loop_
_entity.id
_entity.type
_entity.pdbx_description
1 polymer ?
#
loop_
_entity_poly.entity_id
_entity_poly.type
_entity_poly.pdbx_seq_one_letter_code
_entity_poly.pdbx_strand_id
1 'polypeptide(L)'
;MFRAISYILWRNEDEHRYLRSMVVQHVKENWHEYGPFVIAEWNISDRQTYDNYMNMVGTFASELECTVATRMYDMNLSIYREINDRHELKRVFHNHVSSQFATARLLFTGNSDSGHYDVLVPD
;
A
#
# COMPACT_ATOMS: atom_id res chain seq x y z
N MET A 1 -4.66 4.71 -3.61
CA MET A 1 -3.94 3.52 -3.09
C MET A 1 -4.82 2.27 -2.99
N PHE A 2 -5.70 2.10 -1.99
CA PHE A 2 -6.49 0.85 -1.84
C PHE A 2 -7.34 0.49 -3.05
N ARG A 3 -7.82 1.48 -3.82
CA ARG A 3 -8.49 1.27 -5.11
C ARG A 3 -7.60 0.56 -6.14
N ALA A 4 -6.37 1.04 -6.31
CA ALA A 4 -5.40 0.43 -7.20
C ALA A 4 -5.08 -1.02 -6.80
N ILE A 5 -4.91 -1.30 -5.50
CA ILE A 5 -4.69 -2.67 -5.02
C ILE A 5 -5.93 -3.53 -5.22
N SER A 6 -7.13 -3.02 -4.89
CA SER A 6 -8.40 -3.70 -5.14
C SER A 6 -8.53 -4.10 -6.63
N TYR A 7 -8.17 -3.20 -7.55
CA TYR A 7 -8.18 -3.49 -8.98
C TYR A 7 -7.17 -4.58 -9.36
N ILE A 8 -5.98 -4.58 -8.76
CA ILE A 8 -4.98 -5.64 -8.99
C ILE A 8 -5.50 -7.00 -8.52
N LEU A 9 -6.12 -7.05 -7.34
CA LEU A 9 -6.58 -8.29 -6.71
C LEU A 9 -7.85 -8.84 -7.37
N TRP A 10 -8.79 -7.97 -7.70
CA TRP A 10 -10.17 -8.37 -8.04
C TRP A 10 -10.69 -7.79 -9.36
N ARG A 11 -9.86 -7.07 -10.12
CA ARG A 11 -10.27 -6.35 -11.34
C ARG A 11 -11.43 -5.39 -11.11
N ASN A 12 -11.56 -4.90 -9.88
CA ASN A 12 -12.57 -3.95 -9.45
C ASN A 12 -12.01 -3.02 -8.36
N GLU A 13 -12.40 -1.75 -8.36
CA GLU A 13 -12.03 -0.79 -7.33
C GLU A 13 -13.02 -0.71 -6.16
N ASP A 14 -14.26 -1.21 -6.30
CA ASP A 14 -15.32 -0.94 -5.33
C ASP A 14 -15.06 -1.56 -3.94
N GLU A 15 -14.31 -2.67 -3.91
CA GLU A 15 -13.95 -3.38 -2.68
C GLU A 15 -12.83 -2.69 -1.88
N HIS A 16 -12.38 -1.50 -2.29
CA HIS A 16 -11.28 -0.79 -1.64
C HIS A 16 -11.53 -0.50 -0.15
N ARG A 17 -12.79 -0.34 0.27
CA ARG A 17 -13.15 -0.11 1.68
C ARG A 17 -13.00 -1.39 2.48
N TYR A 18 -13.47 -2.50 1.93
CA TYR A 18 -13.33 -3.83 2.53
C TYR A 18 -11.85 -4.19 2.67
N LEU A 19 -11.06 -4.01 1.60
CA LEU A 19 -9.62 -4.23 1.63
C LEU A 19 -8.92 -3.37 2.70
N ARG A 20 -9.28 -2.08 2.81
CA ARG A 20 -8.75 -1.19 3.84
C ARG A 20 -9.05 -1.75 5.24
N SER A 21 -10.28 -2.15 5.52
CA SER A 21 -10.66 -2.71 6.82
C SER A 21 -9.87 -3.98 7.14
N MET A 22 -9.70 -4.88 6.16
CA MET A 22 -8.90 -6.10 6.33
C MET A 22 -7.43 -5.80 6.66
N VAL A 23 -6.82 -4.86 5.96
CA VAL A 23 -5.41 -4.48 6.17
C VAL A 23 -5.21 -3.81 7.53
N VAL A 24 -6.07 -2.86 7.89
CA VAL A 24 -5.99 -2.15 9.18
C VAL A 24 -6.17 -3.13 10.34
N GLN A 25 -7.13 -4.04 10.23
CA GLN A 25 -7.35 -5.09 11.23
C GLN A 25 -6.12 -6.02 11.33
N HIS A 26 -5.54 -6.42 10.21
CA HIS A 26 -4.34 -7.26 10.19
C HIS A 26 -3.15 -6.58 10.87
N VAL A 27 -2.92 -5.29 10.61
CA VAL A 27 -1.87 -4.51 11.28
C VAL A 27 -2.13 -4.43 12.79
N LYS A 28 -3.38 -4.18 13.20
CA LYS A 28 -3.78 -4.12 14.61
C LYS A 28 -3.56 -5.44 15.35
N GLU A 29 -3.89 -6.56 14.72
CA GLU A 29 -3.73 -7.91 15.28
C GLU A 29 -2.25 -8.31 15.36
N ASN A 30 -1.43 -7.88 14.39
CA ASN A 30 -0.01 -8.19 14.29
C ASN A 30 0.88 -6.99 14.66
N TRP A 31 0.47 -6.22 15.66
CA TRP A 31 1.15 -4.98 16.05
C TRP A 31 2.62 -5.17 16.42
N HIS A 32 3.00 -6.35 16.92
CA HIS A 32 4.41 -6.64 17.21
C HIS A 32 5.30 -6.57 15.96
N GLU A 33 4.76 -6.99 14.81
CA GLU A 33 5.47 -6.96 13.53
C GLU A 33 5.39 -5.58 12.88
N TYR A 34 4.20 -4.97 12.86
CA TYR A 34 3.95 -3.75 12.07
C TYR A 34 4.06 -2.44 12.86
N GLY A 35 3.92 -2.48 14.18
CA GLY A 35 3.92 -1.31 15.07
C GLY A 35 5.16 -0.42 14.92
N PRO A 36 6.40 -0.96 14.80
CA PRO A 36 7.58 -0.12 14.57
C PRO A 36 7.49 0.74 13.31
N PHE A 37 6.90 0.22 12.22
CA PHE A 37 6.70 0.98 10.98
C PHE A 37 5.62 2.03 11.14
N VAL A 38 4.52 1.70 11.83
CA VAL A 38 3.46 2.67 12.13
C VAL A 38 3.99 3.84 12.98
N ILE A 39 4.84 3.56 13.96
CA ILE A 39 5.48 4.58 14.79
C ILE A 39 6.38 5.47 13.93
N ALA A 40 7.20 4.86 13.06
CA ALA A 40 8.14 5.59 12.23
C ALA A 40 7.45 6.50 11.19
N GLU A 41 6.37 6.01 10.57
CA GLU A 41 5.67 6.73 9.50
C GLU A 41 4.65 7.75 10.02
N TRP A 42 3.92 7.39 11.08
CA TRP A 42 2.75 8.15 11.53
C TRP A 42 2.91 8.75 12.92
N ASN A 43 3.98 8.42 13.64
CA ASN A 43 4.17 8.79 15.05
C ASN A 43 3.00 8.34 15.96
N ILE A 44 2.42 7.18 15.64
CA ILE A 44 1.33 6.55 16.42
C ILE A 44 1.89 5.37 17.21
N SER A 45 1.87 5.46 18.54
CA SER A 45 2.52 4.51 19.43
C SER A 45 1.69 3.28 19.84
N ASP A 46 0.40 3.24 19.51
CA ASP A 46 -0.46 2.14 19.89
C ASP A 46 -1.46 1.74 18.79
N ARG A 47 -1.82 0.45 18.82
CA ARG A 47 -2.67 -0.18 17.81
C ARG A 47 -4.09 0.37 17.74
N GLN A 48 -4.64 0.87 18.85
CA GLN A 48 -6.02 1.35 18.86
C GLN A 48 -6.09 2.77 18.27
N THR A 49 -5.10 3.61 18.55
CA THR A 49 -4.96 4.92 17.91
C THR A 49 -4.74 4.78 16.41
N TYR A 50 -3.93 3.81 15.96
CA TYR A 50 -3.76 3.52 14.54
C TYR A 50 -5.06 3.09 13.87
N ASP A 51 -5.79 2.14 14.47
CA ASP A 51 -7.11 1.69 13.98
C ASP A 51 -8.10 2.86 13.88
N ASN A 52 -8.19 3.70 14.91
CA ASN A 52 -9.05 4.88 14.90
C ASN A 52 -8.64 5.87 13.80
N TYR A 53 -7.34 6.17 13.66
CA TYR A 53 -6.79 7.07 12.65
C TYR A 53 -7.11 6.59 11.23
N MET A 54 -6.90 5.31 10.97
CA MET A 54 -7.14 4.70 9.67
C MET A 54 -8.62 4.52 9.33
N ASN A 55 -9.53 4.59 10.30
CA ASN A 55 -10.96 4.61 10.05
C ASN A 55 -11.54 6.01 9.76
N MET A 56 -10.74 7.08 9.90
CA MET A 56 -11.20 8.43 9.55
C MET A 56 -11.36 8.60 8.03
N VAL A 57 -12.43 9.29 7.63
CA VAL A 57 -12.68 9.60 6.21
C VAL A 57 -11.61 10.56 5.70
N GLY A 58 -11.00 10.21 4.56
CA GLY A 58 -9.97 11.03 3.93
C GLY A 58 -8.55 10.72 4.39
N THR A 59 -8.34 9.81 5.35
CA THR A 59 -7.00 9.39 5.76
C THR A 59 -6.29 8.64 4.64
N PHE A 60 -5.16 9.19 4.19
CA PHE A 60 -4.28 8.52 3.25
C PHE A 60 -3.65 7.29 3.90
N ALA A 61 -3.27 6.34 3.06
CA ALA A 61 -2.50 5.17 3.45
C ALA A 61 -1.12 5.27 2.79
N SER A 62 -0.13 4.59 3.35
CA SER A 62 1.27 4.68 2.94
C SER A 62 1.76 3.38 2.28
N GLU A 63 3.07 3.34 2.05
CA GLU A 63 3.80 2.16 1.62
C GLU A 63 3.60 0.95 2.55
N LEU A 64 3.41 1.17 3.86
CA LEU A 64 3.13 0.12 4.83
C LEU A 64 1.85 -0.64 4.46
N GLU A 65 0.72 0.06 4.32
CA GLU A 65 -0.54 -0.60 3.99
C GLU A 65 -0.51 -1.25 2.61
N CYS A 66 0.20 -0.68 1.64
CA CYS A 66 0.45 -1.33 0.34
C CYS A 66 1.14 -2.68 0.53
N THR A 67 2.23 -2.69 1.29
CA THR A 67 3.04 -3.89 1.52
C THR A 67 2.23 -4.97 2.25
N VAL A 68 1.50 -4.57 3.29
CA VAL A 68 0.63 -5.48 4.05
C VAL A 68 -0.46 -6.05 3.14
N ALA A 69 -1.15 -5.20 2.36
CA ALA A 69 -2.18 -5.64 1.44
C ALA A 69 -1.63 -6.67 0.44
N THR A 70 -0.49 -6.41 -0.21
CA THR A 70 0.06 -7.35 -1.19
C THR A 70 0.52 -8.65 -0.54
N ARG A 71 1.09 -8.60 0.67
CA ARG A 71 1.56 -9.79 1.37
C ARG A 71 0.42 -10.68 1.83
N MET A 72 -0.71 -10.11 2.27
CA MET A 72 -1.92 -10.86 2.65
C MET A 72 -2.51 -11.69 1.49
N TYR A 73 -2.19 -11.32 0.24
CA TYR A 73 -2.68 -11.98 -0.97
C TYR A 73 -1.56 -12.64 -1.79
N ASP A 74 -0.45 -13.00 -1.15
CA ASP A 74 0.65 -13.72 -1.79
C ASP A 74 1.19 -13.02 -3.05
N MET A 75 1.43 -11.72 -2.95
CA MET A 75 2.00 -10.90 -4.01
C MET A 75 3.31 -10.23 -3.60
N ASN A 76 4.21 -10.06 -4.57
CA ASN A 76 5.28 -9.08 -4.48
C ASN A 76 4.74 -7.68 -4.76
N LEU A 77 5.43 -6.64 -4.30
CA LEU A 77 5.09 -5.25 -4.58
C LEU A 77 6.25 -4.52 -5.24
N SER A 78 5.97 -3.73 -6.28
CA SER A 78 6.90 -2.76 -6.85
C SER A 78 6.20 -1.42 -7.03
N ILE A 79 6.79 -0.35 -6.49
CA ILE A 79 6.32 1.01 -6.69
C ILE A 79 7.33 1.74 -7.56
N TYR A 80 6.83 2.39 -8.60
CA TYR A 80 7.60 3.15 -9.57
C TYR A 80 7.28 4.64 -9.45
N ARG A 81 8.22 5.49 -9.85
CA ARG A 81 8.02 6.92 -10.07
C ARG A 81 8.60 7.31 -11.42
N GLU A 82 7.98 8.30 -12.07
CA GLU A 82 8.59 8.95 -13.22
C GLU A 82 9.78 9.80 -12.77
N ILE A 83 10.85 9.80 -13.55
CA ILE A 83 12.04 10.62 -13.30
C ILE A 83 12.34 11.50 -14.52
N ASN A 84 12.74 12.74 -14.23
CA ASN A 84 13.24 13.72 -15.20
C ASN A 84 12.26 14.12 -16.32
N ASP A 85 10.94 14.01 -16.10
CA ASP A 85 9.88 14.36 -17.09
C ASP A 85 10.05 13.69 -18.46
N ARG A 86 10.77 12.55 -18.48
CA ARG A 86 11.15 11.81 -19.70
C ARG A 86 10.35 10.53 -19.90
N HIS A 87 9.25 10.36 -19.16
CA HIS A 87 8.44 9.14 -19.15
C HIS A 87 9.24 7.89 -18.74
N GLU A 88 10.42 8.07 -18.13
CA GLU A 88 11.24 6.98 -17.62
C GLU A 88 10.77 6.60 -16.21
N LEU A 89 10.30 5.37 -16.05
CA LEU A 89 9.85 4.84 -14.77
C LEU A 89 11.00 4.18 -14.02
N LYS A 90 11.34 4.70 -12.84
CA LYS A 90 12.27 4.05 -11.91
C LYS A 90 11.51 3.36 -10.79
N ARG A 91 11.87 2.10 -10.51
CA ARG A 91 11.41 1.40 -9.32
C ARG A 91 12.05 2.02 -8.08
N VAL A 92 11.23 2.63 -7.23
CA VAL A 92 11.67 3.31 -6.00
C VAL A 92 11.48 2.43 -4.76
N PHE A 93 10.58 1.45 -4.83
CA PHE A 93 10.36 0.48 -3.77
C PHE A 93 10.12 -0.91 -4.34
N HIS A 94 10.61 -1.93 -3.64
CA HIS A 94 10.35 -3.32 -3.97
C HIS A 94 10.26 -4.17 -2.71
N ASN A 95 9.10 -4.78 -2.47
CA ASN A 95 8.95 -5.84 -1.50
C ASN A 95 8.86 -7.18 -2.24
N HIS A 96 9.85 -8.04 -2.02
CA HIS A 96 9.91 -9.38 -2.60
C HIS A 96 9.63 -10.42 -1.53
N VAL A 97 8.47 -11.07 -1.61
CA VAL A 97 8.04 -12.15 -0.72
C VAL A 97 8.49 -13.50 -1.29
N SER A 98 8.24 -13.77 -2.57
CA SER A 98 8.58 -15.04 -3.22
C SER A 98 8.69 -14.88 -4.73
N SER A 99 9.61 -15.63 -5.37
CA SER A 99 9.72 -15.67 -6.83
C SER A 99 8.54 -16.36 -7.52
N GLN A 100 7.72 -17.11 -6.77
CA GLN A 100 6.50 -17.75 -7.27
C GLN A 100 5.31 -16.80 -7.33
N PHE A 101 5.40 -15.66 -6.65
CA PHE A 101 4.30 -14.72 -6.49
C PHE A 101 4.29 -13.67 -7.60
N ALA A 102 3.08 -13.34 -8.07
CA ALA A 102 2.90 -12.26 -9.02
C ALA A 102 3.29 -10.91 -8.39
N THR A 103 3.75 -9.97 -9.21
CA THR A 103 4.15 -8.63 -8.74
C THR A 103 3.06 -7.61 -9.02
N ALA A 104 2.46 -7.07 -7.95
CA ALA A 104 1.67 -5.85 -8.01
C ALA A 104 2.59 -4.67 -8.36
N ARG A 105 2.29 -3.97 -9.46
CA ARG A 105 3.08 -2.82 -9.93
C ARG A 105 2.25 -1.56 -9.85
N LEU A 106 2.74 -0.58 -9.11
CA LEU A 106 2.09 0.72 -8.95
C LEU A 106 2.98 1.83 -9.49
N LEU A 107 2.36 2.85 -10.06
CA LEU A 107 2.99 4.13 -10.33
C LEU A 107 2.55 5.11 -9.24
N PHE A 108 3.53 5.71 -8.55
CA PHE A 108 3.28 6.81 -7.64
C PHE A 108 3.55 8.15 -8.34
N THR A 109 2.60 9.06 -8.26
CA THR A 109 2.72 10.44 -8.78
C THR A 109 2.49 11.45 -7.66
N GLY A 110 3.12 12.62 -7.73
CA GLY A 110 3.01 13.68 -6.73
C GLY A 110 4.02 13.60 -5.58
N ASN A 111 3.72 14.31 -4.49
CA ASN A 111 4.59 14.41 -3.31
C ASN A 111 4.16 13.40 -2.23
N SER A 112 5.05 13.10 -1.28
CA SER A 112 4.81 12.06 -0.26
C SER A 112 3.52 12.28 0.54
N ASP A 113 3.11 13.52 0.77
CA ASP A 113 1.94 13.87 1.60
C ASP A 113 0.61 13.93 0.81
N SER A 114 0.66 13.86 -0.53
CA SER A 114 -0.51 14.10 -1.39
C SER A 114 -0.48 13.33 -2.71
N GLY A 115 0.26 12.22 -2.76
CA GLY A 115 0.50 11.49 -4.00
C GLY A 115 -0.64 10.54 -4.36
N HIS A 116 -0.68 10.19 -5.65
CA HIS A 116 -1.62 9.23 -6.21
C HIS A 116 -0.92 7.92 -6.54
N TYR A 117 -1.68 6.82 -6.50
CA TYR A 117 -1.21 5.49 -6.90
C TYR A 117 -2.08 4.97 -8.03
N ASP A 118 -1.45 4.73 -9.17
CA ASP A 118 -2.05 4.13 -10.37
C ASP A 118 -1.51 2.73 -10.60
N VAL A 119 -2.27 1.88 -11.29
CA VAL A 119 -1.85 0.51 -11.61
C VAL A 119 -1.03 0.50 -12.88
N LEU A 120 0.14 -0.13 -12.83
CA LEU A 120 0.94 -0.44 -14.01
C LEU A 120 0.59 -1.86 -14.49
N VAL A 121 -0.15 -1.94 -15.59
CA VAL A 121 -0.50 -3.21 -16.24
C VAL A 121 0.64 -3.59 -17.20
N PRO A 122 1.15 -4.84 -17.15
CA PRO A 122 2.06 -5.31 -18.19
C PRO A 122 1.33 -5.40 -19.53
N ASP A 123 2.02 -5.06 -20.62
CA ASP A 123 1.56 -5.25 -22.00
C ASP A 123 1.27 -6.73 -22.32
#